data_AF-A0A482JJL6-F1
#
_entry.id   AF-A0A482JJL6-F1
#
_cell.length_a   1.000
_cell.length_b   1.000
_cell.length_c   1.000
_cell.angle_alpha   90.00
_cell.angle_beta   90.00
_cell.angle_gamma   90.00
#
_symmetry.space_group_name_H-M   'P 1'
#
loop_
_entity.id
_entity.type
_entity.pdbx_description
1 polymer ?
#
loop_
_entity_poly.entity_id
_entity_poly.type
_entity_poly.pdbx_seq_one_letter_code
_entity_poly.pdbx_strand_id
1 'polypeptide(L)'
;MYQFIVMITGSLSSLIFTQMNHPLAMGMMLLIQTLIICLSTGLMTKGFWFSYILFLVFLGGLLVLFIYVTSLASNEMFSLSSKMILISGAPLIILMSVTLIMDPFNLISGQTTSDSVESTTYMTLNQEEANSSLMKLYNMPTSIITILLVIYLFLTLIAVVTITNIFHGPLREKN
;
A
#
# COMPACT_ATOMS: atom_id res chain seq x y z
N MET A 1 -7.42 12.10 15.14
CA MET A 1 -8.50 11.10 15.00
C MET A 1 -8.53 10.44 13.62
N TYR A 2 -8.68 11.17 12.52
CA TYR A 2 -8.71 10.57 11.17
C TYR A 2 -7.51 9.66 10.87
N GLN A 3 -6.29 10.11 11.21
CA GLN A 3 -5.09 9.30 11.05
C GLN A 3 -5.12 8.00 11.86
N PHE A 4 -5.64 8.04 13.08
CA PHE A 4 -5.79 6.86 13.95
C PHE A 4 -6.85 5.89 13.40
N ILE A 5 -7.97 6.42 12.91
CA ILE A 5 -9.02 5.62 12.24
C ILE A 5 -8.44 4.92 11.01
N VAL A 6 -7.67 5.63 10.18
CA VAL A 6 -7.05 5.06 8.98
C VAL A 6 -6.00 3.99 9.32
N MET A 7 -5.22 4.15 10.39
CA MET A 7 -4.29 3.11 10.84
C MET A 7 -5.02 1.87 11.34
N ILE A 8 -6.12 2.05 12.07
CA ILE A 8 -6.95 0.93 12.54
C ILE A 8 -7.54 0.17 11.36
N THR A 9 -8.14 0.85 10.38
CA THR A 9 -8.69 0.18 9.18
C THR A 9 -7.61 -0.57 8.39
N GLY A 10 -6.39 -0.03 8.34
CA GLY A 10 -5.23 -0.71 7.74
C GLY A 10 -4.90 -2.03 8.45
N SER A 11 -4.80 -2.02 9.77
CA SER A 11 -4.53 -3.23 10.56
C SER A 11 -5.62 -4.30 10.39
N LEU A 12 -6.89 -3.89 10.31
CA LEU A 12 -8.03 -4.78 10.09
C LEU A 12 -8.00 -5.44 8.71
N SER A 13 -7.71 -4.66 7.68
CA SER A 13 -7.57 -5.17 6.31
C SER A 13 -6.51 -6.27 6.22
N SER A 14 -5.41 -6.13 6.97
CA SER A 14 -4.33 -7.12 7.01
C SER A 14 -4.73 -8.43 7.71
N LEU A 15 -5.57 -8.35 8.76
CA LEU A 15 -6.10 -9.55 9.42
C LEU A 15 -7.03 -10.33 8.49
N ILE A 16 -7.91 -9.62 7.76
CA ILE A 16 -8.80 -10.23 6.77
C ILE A 16 -7.99 -10.92 5.67
N PHE A 17 -6.92 -10.28 5.19
CA PHE A 17 -6.05 -10.83 4.16
C PHE A 17 -5.48 -12.21 4.53
N THR A 18 -4.99 -12.38 5.76
CA THR A 18 -4.40 -13.67 6.21
C THR A 18 -5.37 -14.83 6.20
N GLN A 19 -6.68 -14.56 6.23
CA GLN A 19 -7.70 -15.59 6.25
C GLN A 19 -8.13 -15.97 4.83
N MET A 20 -8.00 -15.10 3.83
CA MET A 20 -8.55 -15.36 2.49
C MET A 20 -7.82 -16.49 1.76
N ASN A 21 -8.58 -17.46 1.23
CA ASN A 21 -8.03 -18.61 0.50
C ASN A 21 -8.03 -18.42 -1.03
N HIS A 22 -8.99 -17.69 -1.59
CA HIS A 22 -9.13 -17.57 -3.04
C HIS A 22 -8.14 -16.53 -3.61
N PRO A 23 -7.29 -16.87 -4.60
CA PRO A 23 -6.21 -15.99 -5.05
C PRO A 23 -6.70 -14.68 -5.67
N LEU A 24 -7.85 -14.67 -6.36
CA LEU A 24 -8.48 -13.44 -6.84
C LEU A 24 -8.92 -12.52 -5.68
N ALA A 25 -9.51 -13.11 -4.63
CA ALA A 25 -9.97 -12.33 -3.48
C ALA A 25 -8.78 -11.80 -2.67
N MET A 26 -7.71 -12.59 -2.59
CA MET A 26 -6.43 -12.19 -2.03
C MET A 26 -5.84 -10.97 -2.78
N GLY A 27 -5.87 -10.98 -4.12
CA GLY A 27 -5.43 -9.85 -4.94
C GLY A 27 -6.28 -8.58 -4.75
N MET A 28 -7.61 -8.72 -4.72
CA MET A 28 -8.52 -7.60 -4.46
C MET A 28 -8.33 -7.02 -3.06
N MET A 29 -8.13 -7.87 -2.05
CA MET A 29 -7.87 -7.45 -0.67
C MET A 29 -6.55 -6.67 -0.55
N LEU A 30 -5.50 -7.09 -1.27
CA LEU A 30 -4.24 -6.34 -1.33
C LEU A 30 -4.40 -4.95 -1.97
N LEU A 31 -5.23 -4.81 -3.00
CA LEU A 31 -5.49 -3.51 -3.62
C LEU A 31 -6.17 -2.56 -2.60
N ILE A 32 -7.15 -3.04 -1.85
CA ILE A 32 -7.80 -2.24 -0.80
C ILE A 32 -6.81 -1.87 0.31
N GLN A 33 -5.99 -2.81 0.75
CA GLN A 33 -4.98 -2.57 1.79
C GLN A 33 -3.93 -1.54 1.34
N THR A 34 -3.44 -1.63 0.10
CA THR A 34 -2.46 -0.68 -0.45
C THR A 34 -3.03 0.73 -0.58
N LEU A 35 -4.30 0.88 -0.94
CA LEU A 35 -5.00 2.17 -0.90
C LEU A 35 -5.07 2.76 0.52
N ILE A 36 -5.39 1.94 1.54
CA ILE A 36 -5.44 2.40 2.93
C ILE A 36 -4.05 2.87 3.41
N ILE A 37 -2.99 2.15 3.04
CA ILE A 37 -1.59 2.52 3.37
C ILE A 37 -1.16 3.79 2.62
N CYS A 38 -1.54 3.95 1.35
CA CYS A 38 -1.29 5.17 0.59
C CYS A 38 -1.94 6.38 1.27
N LEU A 39 -3.18 6.24 1.72
CA LEU A 39 -3.89 7.31 2.45
C LEU A 39 -3.26 7.58 3.82
N SER A 40 -2.86 6.52 4.55
CA SER A 40 -2.24 6.70 5.86
C SER A 40 -0.92 7.49 5.75
N THR A 41 -0.04 7.09 4.83
CA THR A 41 1.26 7.74 4.59
C THR A 41 1.12 9.17 4.07
N GLY A 42 0.12 9.44 3.23
CA GLY A 42 -0.20 10.79 2.77
C GLY A 42 -0.63 11.72 3.90
N LEU A 43 -1.37 11.20 4.89
CA LEU A 43 -1.76 11.97 6.07
C LEU A 43 -0.64 12.16 7.10
N MET A 44 0.40 11.29 7.12
CA MET A 44 1.53 11.43 8.05
C MET A 44 2.61 12.40 7.57
N THR A 45 2.69 12.62 6.26
CA THR A 45 3.80 13.37 5.64
C THR A 45 3.33 14.73 5.14
N LYS A 46 4.24 15.71 5.13
CA LYS A 46 3.91 17.08 4.68
C LYS A 46 3.65 17.19 3.16
N GLY A 47 4.01 16.15 2.40
CA GLY A 47 3.84 16.12 0.94
C GLY A 47 3.44 14.73 0.45
N PHE A 48 2.52 14.69 -0.52
CA PHE A 48 1.94 13.44 -1.05
C PHE A 48 2.87 12.65 -2.00
N TRP A 49 4.08 13.13 -2.27
CA TRP A 49 4.96 12.54 -3.31
C TRP A 49 5.32 11.08 -3.03
N PHE A 50 5.65 10.73 -1.78
CA PHE A 50 5.96 9.35 -1.40
C PHE A 50 4.73 8.43 -1.45
N SER A 51 3.58 8.93 -0.98
CA SER A 51 2.30 8.21 -1.03
C SER A 51 1.89 7.91 -2.48
N TYR A 52 2.07 8.87 -3.38
CA TYR A 52 1.84 8.71 -4.81
C TYR A 52 2.73 7.65 -5.47
N ILE A 53 4.04 7.66 -5.21
CA ILE A 53 4.95 6.64 -5.77
C ILE A 53 4.61 5.25 -5.26
N LEU A 54 4.30 5.13 -3.96
CA LEU A 54 3.88 3.86 -3.37
C LEU A 54 2.64 3.32 -4.10
N PHE A 55 1.65 4.16 -4.35
CA PHE A 55 0.44 3.77 -5.07
C PHE A 55 0.75 3.27 -6.48
N LEU A 56 1.55 3.99 -7.27
CA LEU A 56 1.87 3.60 -8.65
C LEU A 56 2.62 2.27 -8.74
N VAL A 57 3.65 2.09 -7.90
CA VAL A 57 4.48 0.87 -7.94
C VAL A 57 3.65 -0.35 -7.54
N PHE A 58 2.83 -0.25 -6.49
CA PHE A 58 1.97 -1.36 -6.06
C PHE A 58 0.86 -1.66 -7.06
N LEU A 59 0.21 -0.64 -7.63
CA LEU A 59 -0.86 -0.85 -8.61
C LEU A 59 -0.31 -1.50 -9.88
N GLY A 60 0.86 -1.08 -10.36
CA GLY A 60 1.53 -1.70 -11.51
C GLY A 60 1.87 -3.18 -11.27
N GLY A 61 2.47 -3.51 -10.11
CA GLY A 61 2.82 -4.89 -9.77
C GLY A 61 1.61 -5.80 -9.57
N LEU A 62 0.55 -5.30 -8.92
CA LEU A 62 -0.68 -6.06 -8.68
C LEU A 62 -1.45 -6.35 -9.98
N LEU A 63 -1.44 -5.45 -10.95
CA LEU A 63 -2.08 -5.69 -12.26
C LEU A 63 -1.40 -6.84 -13.02
N VAL A 64 -0.06 -6.92 -13.01
CA VAL A 64 0.67 -8.03 -13.63
C VAL A 64 0.31 -9.36 -12.95
N LEU A 65 0.27 -9.38 -11.62
CA LEU A 65 -0.12 -10.56 -10.85
C LEU A 65 -1.57 -10.98 -11.14
N PHE A 66 -2.48 -10.01 -11.27
CA PHE A 66 -3.88 -10.28 -11.61
C PHE A 66 -4.03 -10.97 -12.98
N ILE A 67 -3.31 -10.49 -14.00
CA ILE A 67 -3.32 -11.12 -15.34
C ILE A 67 -2.74 -12.54 -15.26
N TYR A 68 -1.65 -12.72 -14.50
CA TYR A 68 -1.04 -14.04 -14.32
C TYR A 68 -2.01 -15.04 -13.67
N VAL A 69 -2.63 -14.68 -12.55
CA VAL A 69 -3.54 -15.58 -11.81
C VAL A 69 -4.80 -15.90 -12.61
N THR A 70 -5.40 -14.92 -13.29
CA THR A 70 -6.59 -15.15 -14.14
C THR A 70 -6.28 -16.01 -15.37
N SER A 71 -5.03 -16.00 -15.85
CA SER A 71 -4.60 -16.89 -16.94
C SER A 71 -4.34 -18.33 -16.48
N LEU A 72 -4.05 -18.55 -15.19
CA LEU A 72 -3.61 -19.84 -14.64
C LEU A 72 -4.73 -20.62 -13.94
N ALA A 73 -5.69 -19.93 -13.29
CA ALA A 73 -6.73 -20.55 -12.50
C ALA A 73 -8.11 -20.43 -13.16
N SER A 74 -8.88 -21.53 -13.18
CA SER A 74 -10.31 -21.48 -13.49
C SER A 74 -11.05 -20.62 -12.46
N ASN A 75 -12.00 -19.79 -12.90
CA ASN A 75 -12.86 -19.00 -12.03
C ASN A 75 -13.75 -19.91 -11.16
N GLU A 76 -13.25 -20.37 -10.02
CA GLU A 76 -14.06 -21.07 -9.03
C GLU A 76 -15.02 -20.10 -8.34
N MET A 77 -16.19 -20.60 -7.95
CA MET A 77 -17.19 -19.79 -7.27
C MET A 77 -16.70 -19.41 -5.88
N PHE A 78 -16.67 -18.11 -5.61
CA PHE A 78 -16.23 -17.56 -4.33
C PHE A 78 -17.20 -17.95 -3.20
N SER A 79 -16.71 -18.65 -2.17
CA SER A 79 -17.47 -18.94 -0.96
C SER A 79 -16.83 -18.27 0.26
N LEU A 80 -17.60 -17.41 0.92
CA LEU A 80 -17.16 -16.68 2.10
C LEU A 80 -17.66 -17.42 3.34
N SER A 81 -16.74 -17.94 4.17
CA SER A 81 -17.15 -18.69 5.36
C SER A 81 -17.59 -17.76 6.48
N SER A 82 -18.68 -18.09 7.16
CA SER A 82 -19.18 -17.37 8.34
C SER A 82 -18.14 -17.31 9.48
N LYS A 83 -17.26 -18.32 9.55
CA LYS A 83 -16.14 -18.36 10.48
C LYS A 83 -15.11 -17.25 10.21
N MET A 84 -14.86 -16.89 8.95
CA MET A 84 -13.98 -15.75 8.63
C MET A 84 -14.55 -14.45 9.17
N ILE A 85 -15.84 -14.21 8.93
CA ILE A 85 -16.51 -12.97 9.34
C ILE A 85 -16.40 -12.78 10.86
N LEU A 86 -16.59 -13.85 11.64
CA LEU A 86 -16.49 -13.81 13.10
C LEU A 86 -15.07 -13.52 13.59
N ILE A 87 -14.07 -14.22 13.03
CA ILE A 87 -12.66 -14.04 13.43
C ILE A 87 -12.15 -12.65 13.05
N SER A 88 -12.52 -12.12 11.88
CA SER A 88 -12.12 -10.77 11.47
C SER A 88 -12.97 -9.65 12.09
N GLY A 89 -14.22 -9.93 12.47
CA GLY A 89 -15.17 -8.94 12.97
C GLY A 89 -15.02 -8.62 14.46
N ALA A 90 -14.66 -9.61 15.28
CA ALA A 90 -14.42 -9.41 16.72
C ALA A 90 -13.37 -8.33 17.05
N PRO A 91 -12.17 -8.30 16.44
CA PRO A 91 -11.20 -7.24 16.68
C PRO A 91 -11.72 -5.86 16.23
N LEU A 92 -12.63 -5.82 15.24
CA LEU A 92 -13.18 -4.59 14.69
C LEU A 92 -14.06 -3.84 15.71
N ILE A 93 -14.91 -4.57 16.43
CA ILE A 93 -15.79 -3.99 17.45
C ILE A 93 -14.98 -3.43 18.63
N ILE A 94 -13.93 -4.16 19.04
CA ILE A 94 -13.05 -3.76 20.15
C ILE A 94 -12.22 -2.52 19.76
N LEU A 95 -11.69 -2.47 18.54
CA LEU A 95 -10.88 -1.33 18.11
C LEU A 95 -11.73 -0.08 17.88
N MET A 96 -12.95 -0.22 17.36
CA MET A 96 -13.87 0.91 17.21
C MET A 96 -14.33 1.47 18.56
N SER A 97 -14.57 0.62 19.57
CA SER A 97 -14.91 1.13 20.91
C SER A 97 -13.76 1.92 21.54
N VAL A 98 -12.50 1.53 21.29
CA VAL A 98 -11.33 2.32 21.73
C VAL A 98 -11.29 3.70 21.07
N THR A 99 -11.64 3.82 19.78
CA THR A 99 -11.68 5.14 19.10
C THR A 99 -12.74 6.07 19.67
N LEU A 100 -13.84 5.53 20.22
CA LEU A 100 -14.90 6.33 20.85
C LEU A 100 -14.49 6.82 22.24
N ILE A 101 -13.57 6.11 22.92
CA ILE A 101 -13.08 6.46 24.26
C ILE A 101 -11.93 7.48 24.18
N MET A 102 -11.13 7.44 23.11
CA MET A 102 -10.08 8.41 22.86
C MET A 102 -10.71 9.75 22.41
N ASP A 103 -10.85 10.66 23.37
CA ASP A 103 -11.17 12.09 23.29
C ASP A 103 -12.27 12.58 22.31
N PRO A 104 -13.43 13.06 22.81
CA PRO A 104 -14.40 13.80 21.99
C PRO A 104 -13.92 15.21 21.59
N PHE A 105 -12.79 15.71 22.14
CA PHE A 105 -12.42 17.13 22.05
C PHE A 105 -11.60 17.51 20.80
N ASN A 106 -11.04 16.53 20.07
CA ASN A 106 -10.20 16.81 18.89
C ASN A 106 -10.98 17.04 17.58
N LEU A 107 -12.31 17.01 17.59
CA LEU A 107 -13.12 17.38 16.42
C LEU A 107 -13.41 18.89 16.34
N ILE A 108 -13.27 19.62 17.45
CA ILE A 108 -13.66 21.04 17.56
C ILE A 108 -12.44 21.97 17.59
N SER A 109 -11.27 21.49 18.02
CA SER A 109 -10.03 22.28 18.10
C SER A 109 -9.22 22.35 16.80
N GLY A 110 -9.53 21.54 15.78
CA GLY A 110 -8.75 21.47 14.54
C GLY A 110 -9.09 22.49 13.45
N GLN A 111 -10.11 23.33 13.66
CA GLN A 111 -10.55 24.32 12.65
C GLN A 111 -10.79 25.72 13.20
N THR A 112 -10.50 25.97 14.47
CA THR A 112 -10.69 27.29 15.04
C THR A 112 -9.34 27.91 15.38
N THR A 113 -8.98 28.86 14.51
CA THR A 113 -8.02 29.96 14.69
C THR A 113 -6.59 29.73 14.21
N SER A 114 -6.30 30.28 13.01
CA SER A 114 -5.04 30.92 12.57
C SER A 114 -4.28 30.42 11.32
N ASP A 115 -4.74 29.39 10.59
CA ASP A 115 -3.90 28.85 9.48
C ASP A 115 -4.18 29.36 8.05
N SER A 116 -5.15 30.24 7.84
CA SER A 116 -5.47 30.68 6.46
C SER A 116 -4.40 31.59 5.83
N VAL A 117 -3.61 32.32 6.64
CA VAL A 117 -2.54 33.21 6.14
C VAL A 117 -1.19 32.48 6.02
N GLU A 118 -0.96 31.45 6.82
CA GLU A 118 0.26 30.64 6.79
C GLU A 118 0.24 29.50 5.73
N SER A 119 -0.94 29.15 5.21
CA SER A 119 -1.11 28.09 4.20
C SER A 119 -0.29 28.31 2.90
N THR A 120 -0.02 29.57 2.53
CA THR A 120 0.71 29.89 1.28
C THR A 120 2.23 29.75 1.43
N THR A 121 2.80 30.08 2.60
CA THR A 121 4.22 29.88 2.91
C THR A 121 4.53 28.42 3.22
N TYR A 122 3.60 27.68 3.83
CA TYR A 122 3.75 26.24 4.04
C TYR A 122 3.67 25.45 2.74
N MET A 123 2.86 25.85 1.75
CA MET A 123 2.86 25.15 0.45
C MET A 123 4.20 25.26 -0.28
N THR A 124 4.85 26.42 -0.25
CA THR A 124 6.19 26.58 -0.85
C THR A 124 7.26 25.81 -0.06
N LEU A 125 7.22 25.85 1.27
CA LEU A 125 8.14 25.09 2.12
C LEU A 125 7.97 23.57 2.00
N ASN A 126 6.74 23.07 1.85
CA ASN A 126 6.49 21.63 1.69
C ASN A 126 7.03 21.10 0.36
N GLN A 127 6.98 21.91 -0.71
CA GLN A 127 7.55 21.54 -2.00
C GLN A 127 9.08 21.56 -1.96
N GLU A 128 9.69 22.51 -1.23
CA GLU A 128 11.13 22.53 -0.97
C GLU A 128 11.58 21.37 -0.07
N GLU A 129 10.81 21.01 0.96
CA GLU A 129 11.14 19.86 1.83
C GLU A 129 11.13 18.54 1.04
N ALA A 130 10.13 18.32 0.19
CA ALA A 130 10.08 17.14 -0.68
C ALA A 130 11.32 17.08 -1.61
N ASN A 131 11.64 18.19 -2.30
CA ASN A 131 12.81 18.25 -3.17
C ASN A 131 14.12 18.07 -2.39
N SER A 132 14.23 18.63 -1.18
CA SER A 132 15.42 18.48 -0.33
C SER A 132 15.61 17.04 0.13
N SER A 133 14.51 16.30 0.39
CA SER A 133 14.58 14.89 0.78
C SER A 133 15.06 14.00 -0.37
N LEU A 134 14.72 14.34 -1.61
CA LEU A 134 15.16 13.60 -2.80
C LEU A 134 16.60 13.87 -3.16
N MET A 135 17.05 15.11 -3.06
CA MET A 135 18.46 15.43 -3.27
C MET A 135 19.38 14.71 -2.27
N LYS A 136 18.90 14.45 -1.05
CA LYS A 136 19.65 13.66 -0.05
C LYS A 136 19.88 12.22 -0.51
N LEU A 137 19.01 11.61 -1.31
CA LEU A 137 19.21 10.22 -1.79
C LEU A 137 20.47 10.10 -2.68
N TYR A 138 20.72 11.11 -3.52
CA TYR A 138 21.87 11.10 -4.43
C TYR A 138 23.14 11.70 -3.82
N ASN A 139 23.05 12.29 -2.63
CA ASN A 139 24.21 12.83 -1.94
C ASN A 139 24.92 11.75 -1.10
N MET A 140 26.20 11.93 -0.82
CA MET A 140 26.93 11.06 0.10
C MET A 140 26.43 11.27 1.54
N PRO A 141 26.32 10.21 2.38
CA PRO A 141 26.73 8.82 2.15
C PRO A 141 25.64 7.91 1.53
N THR A 142 24.40 8.38 1.42
CA THR A 142 23.23 7.61 0.98
C THR A 142 23.27 7.20 -0.48
N SER A 143 24.05 7.90 -1.31
CA SER A 143 24.27 7.54 -2.72
C SER A 143 24.83 6.12 -2.89
N ILE A 144 25.60 5.59 -1.93
CA ILE A 144 26.10 4.21 -1.97
C ILE A 144 24.93 3.20 -1.99
N ILE A 145 23.88 3.47 -1.21
CA ILE A 145 22.67 2.64 -1.17
C ILE A 145 21.96 2.71 -2.53
N THR A 146 21.92 3.90 -3.16
CA THR A 146 21.30 4.03 -4.49
C THR A 146 22.04 3.23 -5.57
N ILE A 147 23.38 3.22 -5.55
CA ILE A 147 24.19 2.43 -6.47
C ILE A 147 23.93 0.93 -6.27
N LEU A 148 23.81 0.47 -5.02
CA LEU A 148 23.49 -0.92 -4.70
C LEU A 148 22.12 -1.34 -5.26
N LEU A 149 21.09 -0.50 -5.14
CA LEU A 149 19.75 -0.78 -5.67
C LEU A 149 19.75 -0.88 -7.21
N VAL A 150 20.51 -0.04 -7.90
CA VAL A 150 20.64 -0.10 -9.37
C VAL A 150 21.28 -1.43 -9.80
N ILE A 151 22.36 -1.83 -9.13
CA ILE A 151 23.03 -3.12 -9.42
C ILE A 151 22.08 -4.29 -9.12
N TYR A 152 21.32 -4.23 -8.02
CA TYR A 152 20.33 -5.24 -7.69
C TYR A 152 19.26 -5.39 -8.78
N LEU A 153 18.63 -4.30 -9.21
CA LEU A 153 17.62 -4.34 -10.27
C LEU A 153 18.19 -4.87 -11.59
N PHE A 154 19.41 -4.48 -11.95
CA PHE A 154 20.09 -5.00 -13.14
C PHE A 154 20.34 -6.51 -13.08
N LEU A 155 20.80 -7.02 -11.93
CA LEU A 155 20.98 -8.45 -11.72
C LEU A 155 19.65 -9.21 -11.78
N THR A 156 18.57 -8.66 -11.20
CA THR A 156 17.24 -9.29 -11.28
C THR A 156 16.74 -9.40 -12.72
N LEU A 157 16.99 -8.40 -13.57
CA LEU A 157 16.63 -8.46 -14.99
C LEU A 157 17.35 -9.61 -15.70
N ILE A 158 18.68 -9.74 -15.50
CA ILE A 158 19.47 -10.83 -16.09
C ILE A 158 18.93 -12.19 -15.61
N ALA A 159 18.70 -12.32 -14.30
CA ALA A 159 18.18 -13.56 -13.72
C ALA A 159 16.81 -13.93 -14.31
N VAL A 160 15.87 -12.98 -14.38
CA VAL A 160 14.54 -13.22 -14.96
C VAL A 160 14.65 -13.67 -16.42
N VAL A 161 15.46 -13.01 -17.25
CA VAL A 161 15.66 -13.41 -18.66
C VAL A 161 16.22 -14.83 -18.76
N THR A 162 17.18 -15.20 -17.90
CA THR A 162 17.71 -16.57 -17.90
C THR A 162 16.69 -17.62 -17.48
N ILE A 163 15.81 -17.31 -16.51
CA ILE A 163 14.74 -18.22 -16.05
C ILE A 163 13.64 -18.35 -17.12
N THR A 164 13.30 -17.28 -17.83
CA THR A 164 12.25 -17.33 -18.88
C THR A 164 12.69 -18.02 -20.16
N ASN A 165 14.00 -18.19 -20.41
CA ASN A 165 14.54 -18.80 -21.63
C ASN A 165 14.45 -20.34 -21.66
N ILE A 166 13.53 -20.95 -20.90
CA ILE A 166 13.30 -22.39 -20.93
C ILE A 166 12.43 -22.72 -22.15
N PHE A 167 13.05 -23.31 -23.18
CA PHE A 167 12.37 -23.83 -24.37
C PHE A 167 11.74 -25.21 -24.12
N HIS A 168 10.76 -25.29 -23.22
CA HIS A 168 9.86 -26.44 -23.20
C HIS A 168 8.53 -26.06 -23.85
N GLY A 169 8.00 -26.99 -24.66
CA GLY A 169 6.82 -26.80 -25.50
C GLY A 169 5.60 -26.25 -24.74
N PRO A 170 4.56 -25.83 -25.47
CA PRO A 170 3.44 -25.06 -24.90
C PRO A 170 2.84 -25.75 -23.66
N LEU A 171 2.70 -24.98 -22.57
CA LEU A 171 2.10 -25.39 -21.28
C LEU A 171 0.61 -25.79 -21.37
N ARG A 172 0.03 -25.81 -22.56
CA ARG A 172 -1.35 -26.24 -22.82
C ARG A 172 -1.32 -27.35 -23.86
N GLU A 173 -1.75 -28.54 -23.45
CA GLU A 173 -2.09 -29.57 -24.44
C GLU A 173 -3.22 -29.03 -25.33
N LYS A 174 -3.04 -29.17 -26.65
CA LYS A 174 -4.11 -28.92 -27.61
C LYS A 174 -5.12 -30.06 -27.46
N ASN A 175 -6.33 -29.73 -27.02
CA ASN A 175 -7.51 -30.55 -27.26
C ASN A 175 -7.76 -30.70 -28.76
#